data_AF-A0A7Y3GCC1-F1
#
_entry.id   AF-A0A7Y3GCC1-F1
#
_cell.length_a   1.000
_cell.length_b   1.000
_cell.length_c   1.000
_cell.angle_alpha   90.00
_cell.angle_beta   90.00
_cell.angle_gamma   90.00
#
_symmetry.space_group_name_H-M   'P 1'
#
loop_
_entity.id
_entity.type
_entity.pdbx_description
1 polymer ?
#
loop_
_entity_poly.entity_id
_entity_poly.type
_entity_poly.pdbx_seq_one_letter_code
_entity_poly.pdbx_strand_id
1 'polypeptide(L)'
;MRLAPEGVDSKTAIVFSHPIGGGAFLPLVNALAHAGVHVVYCNPRYRGNDTALIMEKCVLDLGACIKDLREKKGYERILLGGWSGGGSLSLFYQDQAEHPTIRETPAGDPADLVAAELVPADGILLLAAHVSRSMTLTEWIDPSVTDETKPFDRDPSLNLYDRANPNQPPYSDGFQARYAEAQIARNRRITAWVKETLAALKADPDAAPERAFCVHGTMAAPCFLDPAIDPSDREPGLCYLGDPKVVNDGPVGLARFTTLRSWLSQWSYDDSRADGLGNASRISCPVLAINNTADLACTPSHAQRLFDAVGHDDKELHQVKGADHYYLQRADLLPEAVGLVQDWISRKGF
;
A
#
# COMPACT_ATOMS: atom_id res chain seq x y z
N MET A 1 -1.46 19.91 -2.35
CA MET A 1 -0.28 20.74 -2.67
C MET A 1 -0.02 20.62 -4.17
N ARG A 2 0.23 21.72 -4.88
CA ARG A 2 0.57 21.70 -6.30
C ARG A 2 1.98 22.29 -6.46
N LEU A 3 2.87 21.54 -7.10
CA LEU A 3 4.22 21.95 -7.47
C LEU A 3 4.21 22.13 -9.00
N ALA A 4 4.15 23.38 -9.43
CA ALA A 4 4.28 23.76 -10.84
C ALA A 4 5.63 24.49 -10.97
N PRO A 5 6.58 23.98 -11.77
CA PRO A 5 7.87 24.63 -11.96
C PRO A 5 7.69 26.00 -12.61
N GLU A 6 8.45 27.00 -12.15
CA GLU A 6 8.34 28.36 -12.68
C GLU A 6 8.77 28.40 -14.15
N GLY A 7 7.95 29.03 -15.00
CA GLY A 7 8.23 29.16 -16.44
C GLY A 7 8.06 27.88 -17.26
N VAL A 8 7.54 26.80 -16.67
CA VAL A 8 7.21 25.55 -17.38
C VAL A 8 5.69 25.43 -17.44
N ASP A 9 5.14 25.41 -18.65
CA ASP A 9 3.73 25.10 -18.87
C ASP A 9 3.57 23.61 -19.16
N SER A 10 2.56 22.99 -18.55
CA SER A 10 2.19 21.60 -18.80
C SER A 10 0.68 21.41 -18.74
N LYS A 11 0.18 20.58 -19.64
CA LYS A 11 -1.21 20.07 -19.64
C LYS A 11 -1.36 18.76 -18.89
N THR A 12 -0.26 18.23 -18.37
CA THR A 12 -0.17 16.94 -17.70
C THR A 12 0.34 17.13 -16.28
N ALA A 13 -0.31 16.47 -15.32
CA ALA A 13 0.17 16.42 -13.95
C ALA A 13 0.24 14.99 -13.43
N ILE A 14 1.30 14.69 -12.66
CA ILE A 14 1.33 13.50 -11.82
C ILE A 14 0.66 13.82 -10.49
N VAL A 15 -0.38 13.07 -10.15
CA VAL A 15 -1.15 13.21 -8.91
C VAL A 15 -0.78 12.07 -7.97
N PHE A 16 -0.04 12.40 -6.92
CA PHE A 16 0.28 11.49 -5.83
C PHE A 16 -0.80 11.55 -4.75
N SER A 17 -1.12 10.40 -4.19
CA SER A 17 -1.85 10.30 -2.93
C SER A 17 -1.37 9.09 -2.15
N HIS A 18 -1.33 9.20 -0.84
CA HIS A 18 -1.04 8.09 0.06
C HIS A 18 -2.16 8.03 1.10
N PRO A 19 -2.69 6.84 1.45
CA PRO A 19 -3.78 6.70 2.40
C PRO A 19 -3.58 7.51 3.70
N ILE A 20 -2.36 7.50 4.25
CA ILE A 20 -2.04 8.14 5.53
C ILE A 20 -0.95 9.23 5.44
N GLY A 21 -0.13 9.22 4.40
CA GLY A 21 1.14 9.95 4.36
C GLY A 21 0.96 11.38 3.87
N GLY A 22 1.59 12.34 4.55
CA GLY A 22 1.79 13.71 4.06
C GLY A 22 3.00 13.80 3.13
N GLY A 23 3.08 12.96 2.11
CA GLY A 23 4.24 12.71 1.25
C GLY A 23 4.61 13.81 0.26
N ALA A 24 4.12 15.04 0.47
CA ALA A 24 4.57 16.24 -0.22
C ALA A 24 6.10 16.42 -0.19
N PHE A 25 6.76 15.91 0.84
CA PHE A 25 8.20 16.03 1.06
C PHE A 25 9.00 14.81 0.61
N LEU A 26 8.35 13.82 -0.01
CA LEU A 26 9.05 12.63 -0.49
C LEU A 26 10.04 13.01 -1.61
N PRO A 27 11.21 12.38 -1.67
CA PRO A 27 12.31 12.83 -2.52
C PRO A 27 11.95 12.81 -4.01
N LEU A 28 11.31 11.75 -4.50
CA LEU A 28 10.92 11.66 -5.92
C LEU A 28 9.86 12.69 -6.30
N VAL A 29 8.93 13.02 -5.39
CA VAL A 29 7.90 14.05 -5.62
C VAL A 29 8.55 15.41 -5.88
N ASN A 30 9.54 15.78 -5.07
CA ASN A 30 10.27 17.05 -5.25
C ASN A 30 11.23 16.99 -6.44
N ALA A 31 11.90 15.86 -6.65
CA ALA A 31 12.85 15.70 -7.75
C ALA A 31 12.17 15.75 -9.13
N LEU A 32 10.98 15.16 -9.26
CA LEU A 32 10.15 15.28 -10.48
C LEU A 32 9.76 16.74 -10.76
N ALA A 33 9.37 17.48 -9.72
CA ALA A 33 9.07 18.90 -9.86
C ALA A 33 10.31 19.71 -10.29
N HIS A 34 11.47 19.47 -9.68
CA HIS A 34 12.73 20.10 -10.11
C HIS A 34 13.14 19.74 -11.54
N ALA A 35 12.75 18.56 -12.02
CA ALA A 35 13.00 18.11 -13.39
C ALA A 35 11.97 18.68 -14.41
N GLY A 36 11.08 19.57 -14.01
CA GLY A 36 10.12 20.22 -14.91
C GLY A 36 8.75 19.52 -15.00
N VAL A 37 8.51 18.46 -14.22
CA VAL A 37 7.22 17.77 -14.21
C VAL A 37 6.25 18.47 -13.27
N HIS A 38 5.01 18.68 -13.69
CA HIS A 38 3.97 19.17 -12.79
C HIS A 38 3.53 18.06 -11.84
N VAL A 39 3.63 18.34 -10.54
CA VAL A 39 3.30 17.35 -9.50
C VAL A 39 2.22 17.91 -8.58
N VAL A 40 1.24 17.08 -8.24
CA VAL A 40 0.20 17.39 -7.26
C VAL A 40 0.22 16.32 -6.20
N TYR A 41 0.26 16.72 -4.94
CA TYR A 41 0.05 15.83 -3.81
C TYR A 41 -1.32 16.05 -3.20
N CYS A 42 -2.19 15.04 -3.32
CA CYS A 42 -3.53 14.97 -2.75
C CYS A 42 -3.49 14.25 -1.41
N ASN A 43 -3.69 14.98 -0.31
CA ASN A 43 -3.89 14.34 0.99
C ASN A 43 -5.35 13.89 1.10
N PRO A 44 -5.62 12.65 1.54
CA PRO A 44 -6.95 12.27 1.90
C PRO A 44 -7.31 12.92 3.24
N ARG A 45 -8.57 12.81 3.64
CA ARG A 45 -9.06 13.23 4.97
C ARG A 45 -8.36 12.53 6.15
N TYR A 46 -7.58 11.49 5.88
CA TYR A 46 -6.90 10.64 6.85
C TYR A 46 -5.39 10.90 7.00
N ARG A 47 -4.89 12.05 6.50
CA ARG A 47 -3.48 12.42 6.68
C ARG A 47 -3.07 12.34 8.16
N GLY A 48 -2.08 11.51 8.45
CA GLY A 48 -1.53 11.30 9.80
C GLY A 48 -2.39 10.45 10.74
N ASN A 49 -3.48 9.84 10.25
CA ASN A 49 -4.34 8.98 11.06
C ASN A 49 -4.82 7.75 10.26
N ASP A 50 -4.16 6.62 10.47
CA ASP A 50 -4.50 5.36 9.84
C ASP A 50 -5.56 4.55 10.61
N THR A 51 -5.73 4.84 11.90
CA THR A 51 -6.56 4.06 12.83
C THR A 51 -8.02 3.97 12.39
N ALA A 52 -8.58 5.06 11.85
CA ALA A 52 -9.97 5.15 11.40
C ALA A 52 -10.12 5.27 9.87
N LEU A 53 -9.05 4.98 9.12
CA LEU A 53 -9.02 5.17 7.67
C LEU A 53 -9.95 4.18 6.95
N ILE A 54 -10.62 4.68 5.92
CA ILE A 54 -11.47 3.92 5.00
C ILE A 54 -10.98 4.16 3.58
N MET A 55 -10.54 3.10 2.90
CA MET A 55 -9.94 3.17 1.55
C MET A 55 -10.91 3.74 0.52
N GLU A 56 -12.19 3.36 0.57
CA GLU A 56 -13.21 3.90 -0.34
C GLU A 56 -13.35 5.43 -0.20
N LYS A 57 -13.20 5.97 1.01
CA LYS A 57 -13.25 7.42 1.23
C LYS A 57 -11.97 8.11 0.75
N CYS A 58 -10.82 7.44 0.78
CA CYS A 58 -9.61 7.94 0.12
C CYS A 58 -9.78 8.04 -1.40
N VAL A 59 -10.47 7.08 -2.03
CA VAL A 59 -10.78 7.13 -3.47
C VAL A 59 -11.67 8.34 -3.80
N LEU A 60 -12.70 8.60 -2.99
CA LEU A 60 -13.55 9.79 -3.14
C LEU A 60 -12.74 11.09 -3.02
N ASP A 61 -11.83 11.19 -2.04
CA ASP A 61 -10.99 12.36 -1.84
C ASP A 61 -10.03 12.59 -3.02
N LEU A 62 -9.43 11.51 -3.54
CA LEU A 62 -8.59 11.56 -4.74
C LEU A 62 -9.40 11.99 -5.97
N GLY A 63 -10.63 11.49 -6.12
CA GLY A 63 -11.53 11.86 -7.21
C GLY A 63 -11.90 13.34 -7.19
N ALA A 64 -12.22 13.88 -6.02
CA ALA A 64 -12.49 15.31 -5.86
C ALA A 64 -11.27 16.16 -6.24
N CYS A 65 -10.06 15.71 -5.90
CA CYS A 65 -8.84 16.39 -6.30
C CYS A 65 -8.63 16.37 -7.82
N ILE A 66 -8.78 15.21 -8.46
CA ILE A 66 -8.61 15.06 -9.91
C ILE A 66 -9.63 15.92 -10.66
N LYS A 67 -10.88 15.95 -10.20
CA LYS A 67 -11.93 16.82 -10.75
C LYS A 67 -11.53 18.30 -10.68
N ASP A 68 -11.04 18.79 -9.53
CA ASP A 68 -10.56 20.17 -9.38
C ASP A 68 -9.39 20.49 -10.32
N LEU A 69 -8.46 19.56 -10.49
CA LEU A 69 -7.32 19.70 -11.39
C LEU A 69 -7.74 19.86 -12.86
N ARG A 70 -8.73 19.08 -13.30
CA ARG A 70 -9.25 19.19 -14.68
C ARG A 70 -10.07 20.45 -14.88
N GLU A 71 -11.05 20.69 -14.01
CA GLU A 71 -12.03 21.76 -14.19
C GLU A 71 -11.46 23.16 -13.90
N LYS A 72 -10.61 23.29 -12.87
CA LYS A 72 -10.16 24.60 -12.38
C LYS A 72 -8.69 24.88 -12.63
N LYS A 73 -7.86 23.85 -12.80
CA LYS A 73 -6.42 24.02 -13.06
C LYS A 73 -6.04 23.77 -14.52
N GLY A 74 -6.97 23.28 -15.34
CA GLY A 74 -6.81 23.16 -16.79
C GLY A 74 -5.86 22.04 -17.22
N TYR A 75 -5.62 21.05 -16.35
CA TYR A 75 -4.89 19.83 -16.73
C TYR A 75 -5.78 18.96 -17.60
N GLU A 76 -5.25 18.55 -18.75
CA GLU A 76 -5.93 17.71 -19.74
C GLU A 76 -5.62 16.24 -19.51
N ARG A 77 -4.40 15.94 -19.04
CA ARG A 77 -3.94 14.60 -18.69
C ARG A 77 -3.59 14.47 -17.21
N ILE A 78 -3.94 13.33 -16.63
CA ILE A 78 -3.69 12.98 -15.24
C ILE A 78 -2.97 11.64 -15.18
N LEU A 79 -1.78 11.64 -14.58
CA LEU A 79 -1.05 10.42 -14.26
C LEU A 79 -1.15 10.17 -12.76
N LEU A 80 -1.45 8.95 -12.32
CA LEU A 80 -1.45 8.64 -10.88
C LEU A 80 -0.05 8.25 -10.43
N GLY A 81 0.48 8.95 -9.44
CA GLY A 81 1.75 8.62 -8.77
C GLY A 81 1.50 7.79 -7.52
N GLY A 82 1.57 6.47 -7.63
CA GLY A 82 1.37 5.54 -6.53
C GLY A 82 2.69 5.14 -5.86
N TRP A 83 3.12 5.86 -4.81
CA TRP A 83 4.27 5.46 -4.00
C TRP A 83 3.85 4.62 -2.79
N SER A 84 4.46 3.46 -2.57
CA SER A 84 4.23 2.64 -1.37
C SER A 84 2.75 2.24 -1.29
N GLY A 85 2.06 2.53 -0.18
CA GLY A 85 0.62 2.32 -0.06
C GLY A 85 -0.24 3.21 -0.97
N GLY A 86 0.35 4.24 -1.57
CA GLY A 86 -0.26 5.00 -2.66
C GLY A 86 -0.47 4.16 -3.92
N GLY A 87 0.36 3.14 -4.17
CA GLY A 87 0.22 2.24 -5.33
C GLY A 87 -1.12 1.53 -5.36
N SER A 88 -1.46 0.81 -4.29
CA SER A 88 -2.76 0.16 -4.16
C SER A 88 -3.93 1.15 -4.16
N LEU A 89 -3.76 2.38 -3.66
CA LEU A 89 -4.79 3.42 -3.73
C LEU A 89 -5.01 3.90 -5.17
N SER A 90 -3.95 4.11 -5.94
CA SER A 90 -4.02 4.51 -7.34
C SER A 90 -4.68 3.43 -8.21
N LEU A 91 -4.32 2.17 -8.00
CA LEU A 91 -4.95 1.04 -8.70
C LEU A 91 -6.43 0.91 -8.33
N PHE A 92 -6.76 1.02 -7.04
CA PHE A 92 -8.15 0.97 -6.59
C PHE A 92 -8.99 2.13 -7.14
N TYR A 93 -8.42 3.33 -7.19
CA TYR A 93 -9.04 4.49 -7.82
C TYR A 93 -9.33 4.22 -9.30
N GLN A 94 -8.32 3.80 -10.06
CA GLN A 94 -8.45 3.61 -11.51
C GLN A 94 -9.47 2.52 -11.83
N ASP A 95 -9.42 1.38 -11.14
CA ASP A 95 -10.38 0.30 -11.30
C ASP A 95 -11.83 0.79 -11.08
N GLN A 96 -12.08 1.62 -10.07
CA GLN A 96 -13.42 2.16 -9.82
C GLN A 96 -13.79 3.37 -10.69
N ALA A 97 -12.82 4.04 -11.31
CA ALA A 97 -13.07 5.06 -12.31
C ALA A 97 -13.46 4.46 -13.66
N GLU A 98 -12.86 3.32 -14.04
CA GLU A 98 -13.20 2.58 -15.26
C GLU A 98 -14.44 1.69 -15.06
N HIS A 99 -14.55 1.05 -13.89
CA HIS A 99 -15.55 0.04 -13.57
C HIS A 99 -16.21 0.29 -12.20
N PRO A 100 -17.01 1.37 -12.08
CA PRO A 100 -17.65 1.73 -10.82
C PRO A 100 -18.67 0.69 -10.39
N THR A 101 -18.44 0.05 -9.24
CA THR A 101 -19.34 -1.00 -8.71
C THR A 101 -19.67 -0.82 -7.22
N ILE A 102 -18.85 -0.08 -6.49
CA ILE A 102 -18.93 0.01 -5.02
C ILE A 102 -19.90 1.11 -4.59
N ARG A 103 -20.86 0.75 -3.72
CA ARG A 103 -21.81 1.69 -3.08
C ARG A 103 -21.62 1.86 -1.58
N GLU A 104 -21.08 0.84 -0.93
CA GLU A 104 -20.92 0.76 0.52
C GLU A 104 -19.55 0.19 0.83
N THR A 105 -18.94 0.53 1.95
CA THR A 105 -17.70 -0.07 2.47
C THR A 105 -17.90 -1.58 2.77
N PRO A 106 -16.83 -2.36 3.03
CA PRO A 106 -16.97 -3.75 3.46
C PRO A 106 -17.67 -3.90 4.81
N ALA A 107 -17.73 -2.81 5.58
CA ALA A 107 -18.51 -2.72 6.80
C ALA A 107 -19.98 -2.36 6.57
N GLY A 108 -20.42 -2.12 5.32
CA GLY A 108 -21.79 -1.75 4.95
C GLY A 108 -22.15 -0.29 5.23
N ASP A 109 -21.17 0.61 5.42
CA ASP A 109 -21.43 2.05 5.52
C ASP A 109 -21.40 2.69 4.12
N PRO A 110 -22.17 3.76 3.85
CA PRO A 110 -22.18 4.38 2.53
C PRO A 110 -20.80 4.89 2.07
N ALA A 111 -20.43 4.53 0.84
CA ALA A 111 -19.26 5.03 0.11
C ALA A 111 -19.50 4.84 -1.39
N ASP A 112 -20.36 5.69 -1.96
CA ASP A 112 -20.87 5.53 -3.32
C ASP A 112 -19.87 6.00 -4.38
N LEU A 113 -19.06 5.06 -4.88
CA LEU A 113 -18.11 5.29 -5.97
C LEU A 113 -18.81 5.28 -7.34
N VAL A 114 -20.02 4.73 -7.43
CA VAL A 114 -20.83 4.78 -8.67
C VAL A 114 -21.35 6.19 -8.91
N ALA A 115 -21.94 6.80 -7.88
CA ALA A 115 -22.43 8.17 -7.95
C ALA A 115 -21.29 9.22 -7.99
N ALA A 116 -20.05 8.82 -7.69
CA ALA A 116 -18.91 9.73 -7.66
C ALA A 116 -18.44 10.19 -9.05
N GLU A 117 -18.81 9.46 -10.12
CA GLU A 117 -18.42 9.74 -11.51
C GLU A 117 -16.91 10.07 -11.62
N LEU A 118 -16.09 9.19 -11.03
CA LEU A 118 -14.65 9.35 -10.99
C LEU A 118 -14.09 9.45 -12.42
N VAL A 119 -13.11 10.32 -12.62
CA VAL A 119 -12.48 10.51 -13.93
C VAL A 119 -11.30 9.54 -14.05
N PRO A 120 -11.30 8.61 -15.03
CA PRO A 120 -10.16 7.73 -15.26
C PRO A 120 -8.88 8.53 -15.51
N ALA A 121 -7.77 8.09 -14.94
CA ALA A 121 -6.45 8.63 -15.23
C ALA A 121 -5.93 8.10 -16.58
N ASP A 122 -5.00 8.85 -17.17
CA ASP A 122 -4.37 8.54 -18.46
C ASP A 122 -3.21 7.53 -18.33
N GLY A 123 -2.69 7.32 -17.12
CA GLY A 123 -1.63 6.36 -16.83
C GLY A 123 -1.29 6.27 -15.34
N ILE A 124 -0.57 5.23 -14.94
CA ILE A 124 -0.19 4.96 -13.54
C ILE A 124 1.31 4.73 -13.41
N LEU A 125 1.92 5.39 -12.44
CA LEU A 125 3.28 5.17 -11.98
C LEU A 125 3.24 4.44 -10.63
N LEU A 126 3.71 3.21 -10.56
CA LEU A 126 3.86 2.42 -9.33
C LEU A 126 5.31 2.50 -8.85
N LEU A 127 5.57 3.30 -7.82
CA LEU A 127 6.92 3.72 -7.42
C LEU A 127 7.24 3.14 -6.06
N ALA A 128 8.10 2.12 -5.97
CA ALA A 128 8.32 1.38 -4.73
C ALA A 128 6.98 1.04 -4.04
N ALA A 129 6.05 0.50 -4.82
CA ALA A 129 4.68 0.23 -4.40
C ALA A 129 4.55 -1.18 -3.82
N HIS A 130 3.79 -1.33 -2.75
CA HIS A 130 3.38 -2.65 -2.26
C HIS A 130 2.04 -3.07 -2.87
N VAL A 131 1.78 -4.38 -2.91
CA VAL A 131 0.58 -4.97 -3.57
C VAL A 131 -0.73 -4.48 -2.95
N SER A 132 -0.82 -4.39 -1.62
CA SER A 132 -1.95 -3.79 -0.91
C SER A 132 -1.65 -3.71 0.58
N ARG A 133 -2.38 -2.90 1.32
CA ARG A 133 -2.21 -2.83 2.78
C ARG A 133 -2.62 -4.13 3.47
N SER A 134 -3.68 -4.79 3.00
CA SER A 134 -4.19 -6.03 3.57
C SER A 134 -3.25 -7.21 3.33
N MET A 135 -2.74 -7.39 2.12
CA MET A 135 -1.79 -8.46 1.81
C MET A 135 -0.45 -8.22 2.47
N THR A 136 0.10 -6.99 2.40
CA THR A 136 1.37 -6.67 3.07
C THR A 136 1.28 -6.87 4.58
N LEU A 137 0.21 -6.41 5.24
CA LEU A 137 0.00 -6.70 6.66
C LEU A 137 -0.06 -8.21 6.91
N THR A 138 -0.78 -8.96 6.08
CA THR A 138 -0.92 -10.41 6.24
C THR A 138 0.43 -11.12 6.08
N GLU A 139 1.23 -10.74 5.09
CA GLU A 139 2.58 -11.27 4.88
C GLU A 139 3.55 -10.91 6.02
N TRP A 140 3.20 -9.93 6.87
CA TRP A 140 4.03 -9.46 7.98
C TRP A 140 3.45 -9.78 9.37
N ILE A 141 2.21 -10.26 9.48
CA ILE A 141 1.61 -10.54 10.77
C ILE A 141 2.33 -11.75 11.40
N ASP A 142 2.59 -11.71 12.70
CA ASP A 142 3.22 -12.79 13.44
C ASP A 142 2.20 -13.90 13.70
N PRO A 143 2.26 -15.04 12.98
CA PRO A 143 1.25 -16.08 13.12
C PRO A 143 1.40 -16.87 14.43
N SER A 144 2.49 -16.66 15.20
CA SER A 144 2.66 -17.31 16.49
C SER A 144 1.69 -16.81 17.56
N VAL A 145 1.05 -15.65 17.35
CA VAL A 145 -0.06 -15.18 18.17
C VAL A 145 -1.33 -15.98 17.81
N THR A 146 -1.66 -16.95 18.65
CA THR A 146 -2.82 -17.82 18.45
C THR A 146 -4.09 -17.32 19.13
N ASP A 147 -3.95 -16.46 20.15
CA ASP A 147 -5.02 -15.82 20.92
C ASP A 147 -4.76 -14.31 21.04
N GLU A 148 -5.60 -13.49 20.42
CA GLU A 148 -5.45 -12.03 20.42
C GLU A 148 -5.66 -11.40 21.81
N THR A 149 -6.25 -12.15 22.77
CA THR A 149 -6.38 -11.69 24.17
C THR A 149 -5.12 -11.95 24.99
N LYS A 150 -4.20 -12.78 24.48
CA LYS A 150 -2.93 -13.15 25.11
C LYS A 150 -1.78 -13.05 24.09
N PRO A 151 -1.49 -11.86 23.56
CA PRO A 151 -0.58 -11.69 22.42
C PRO A 151 0.89 -12.07 22.68
N PHE A 152 1.26 -12.29 23.94
CA PHE A 152 2.61 -12.70 24.35
C PHE A 152 2.72 -14.22 24.62
N ASP A 153 1.60 -14.93 24.64
CA ASP A 153 1.56 -16.40 24.70
C ASP A 153 1.62 -16.93 23.26
N ARG A 154 2.82 -17.28 22.81
CA ARG A 154 3.10 -17.58 21.39
C ARG A 154 3.34 -19.07 21.13
N ASP A 155 2.95 -19.54 19.94
CA ASP A 155 3.38 -20.83 19.40
C ASP A 155 4.90 -20.79 19.10
N PRO A 156 5.75 -21.52 19.86
CA PRO A 156 7.20 -21.48 19.66
C PRO A 156 7.64 -21.97 18.27
N SER A 157 6.84 -22.82 17.62
CA SER A 157 7.16 -23.35 16.29
C SER A 157 6.90 -22.36 15.15
N LEU A 158 6.19 -21.27 15.43
CA LEU A 158 5.90 -20.19 14.49
C LEU A 158 6.53 -18.86 14.92
N ASN A 159 7.08 -18.75 16.12
CA ASN A 159 7.71 -17.51 16.57
C ASN A 159 9.11 -17.37 15.94
N LEU A 160 9.23 -16.58 14.87
CA LEU A 160 10.52 -16.38 14.17
C LEU A 160 11.63 -15.80 15.08
N TYR A 161 11.24 -15.14 16.18
CA TYR A 161 12.17 -14.45 17.08
C TYR A 161 12.52 -15.24 18.34
N ASP A 162 11.96 -16.44 18.48
CA ASP A 162 12.30 -17.40 19.53
C ASP A 162 13.49 -18.25 19.10
N ARG A 163 14.51 -18.31 19.97
CA ARG A 163 15.69 -19.15 19.76
C ARG A 163 15.37 -20.65 19.86
N ALA A 164 14.27 -21.00 20.52
CA ALA A 164 13.78 -22.37 20.63
C ALA A 164 12.94 -22.81 19.42
N ASN A 165 12.64 -21.91 18.47
CA ASN A 165 11.93 -22.30 17.26
C ASN A 165 12.77 -23.31 16.47
N PRO A 166 12.27 -24.53 16.20
CA PRO A 166 13.01 -25.55 15.46
C PRO A 166 13.27 -25.16 13.99
N ASN A 167 12.57 -24.14 13.47
CA ASN A 167 12.78 -23.60 12.14
C ASN A 167 13.60 -22.30 12.26
N GLN A 168 14.81 -22.30 11.70
CA GLN A 168 15.72 -21.16 11.65
C GLN A 168 16.10 -20.88 10.19
N PRO A 169 16.53 -19.66 9.83
CA PRO A 169 17.06 -19.37 8.50
C PRO A 169 18.30 -20.24 8.18
N PRO A 170 18.46 -20.73 6.94
CA PRO A 170 17.53 -20.61 5.83
C PRO A 170 16.29 -21.50 6.02
N TYR A 171 15.11 -20.94 5.75
CA TYR A 171 13.85 -21.61 5.98
C TYR A 171 13.51 -22.58 4.85
N SER A 172 13.13 -23.82 5.19
CA SER A 172 12.64 -24.79 4.20
C SER A 172 11.33 -24.33 3.53
N ASP A 173 11.11 -24.71 2.27
CA ASP A 173 9.87 -24.41 1.53
C ASP A 173 8.62 -24.87 2.28
N GLY A 174 8.68 -26.04 2.93
CA GLY A 174 7.58 -26.57 3.74
C GLY A 174 7.24 -25.69 4.94
N PHE A 175 8.25 -25.12 5.61
CA PHE A 175 8.02 -24.16 6.68
C PHE A 175 7.45 -22.85 6.14
N GLN A 176 7.99 -22.33 5.03
CA GLN A 176 7.51 -21.09 4.43
C GLN A 176 6.02 -21.19 4.03
N ALA A 177 5.61 -22.30 3.40
CA ALA A 177 4.22 -22.54 3.06
C ALA A 177 3.31 -22.59 4.30
N ARG A 178 3.70 -23.37 5.32
CA ARG A 178 2.97 -23.46 6.59
C ARG A 178 2.85 -22.10 7.29
N TYR A 179 3.92 -21.31 7.26
CA TYR A 179 3.96 -19.99 7.89
C TYR A 179 3.00 -19.02 7.20
N ALA A 180 3.03 -18.96 5.86
CA ALA A 180 2.12 -18.13 5.07
C ALA A 180 0.64 -18.51 5.30
N GLU A 181 0.32 -19.82 5.36
CA GLU A 181 -1.02 -20.28 5.72
C GLU A 181 -1.45 -19.82 7.11
N ALA A 182 -0.55 -19.92 8.09
CA ALA A 182 -0.82 -19.49 9.46
C ALA A 182 -1.03 -17.97 9.58
N GLN A 183 -0.32 -17.18 8.77
CA GLN A 183 -0.51 -15.73 8.67
C GLN A 183 -1.90 -15.36 8.15
N ILE A 184 -2.31 -15.98 7.04
CA ILE A 184 -3.65 -15.80 6.47
C ILE A 184 -4.72 -16.24 7.49
N ALA A 185 -4.52 -17.39 8.14
CA ALA A 185 -5.42 -17.88 9.16
C ALA A 185 -5.57 -16.90 10.34
N ARG A 186 -4.48 -16.25 10.78
CA ARG A 186 -4.53 -15.22 11.83
C ARG A 186 -5.32 -14.00 11.39
N ASN A 187 -5.05 -13.46 10.20
CA ASN A 187 -5.84 -12.33 9.66
C ASN A 187 -7.34 -12.66 9.63
N ARG A 188 -7.70 -13.84 9.10
CA ARG A 188 -9.09 -14.32 9.05
C ARG A 188 -9.75 -14.46 10.41
N ARG A 189 -9.03 -14.93 11.45
CA ARG A 189 -9.54 -14.98 12.83
C ARG A 189 -9.88 -13.58 13.36
N ILE A 190 -8.96 -12.62 13.18
CA ILE A 190 -9.21 -11.21 13.58
C ILE A 190 -10.42 -10.66 12.81
N THR A 191 -10.48 -10.87 11.50
CA THR A 191 -11.59 -10.43 10.65
C THR A 191 -12.93 -11.02 11.09
N ALA A 192 -12.99 -12.30 11.44
CA ALA A 192 -14.21 -12.94 11.92
C ALA A 192 -14.70 -12.29 13.22
N TRP A 193 -13.81 -12.09 14.19
CA TRP A 193 -14.13 -11.38 15.43
C TRP A 193 -14.57 -9.93 15.18
N VAL A 194 -13.93 -9.23 14.24
CA VAL A 194 -14.30 -7.86 13.84
C VAL A 194 -15.73 -7.82 13.30
N LYS A 195 -16.08 -8.74 12.39
CA LYS A 195 -17.42 -8.84 11.79
C LYS A 195 -18.49 -9.14 12.85
N GLU A 196 -18.23 -10.11 13.72
CA GLU A 196 -19.13 -10.49 14.82
C GLU A 196 -19.37 -9.30 15.77
N THR A 197 -18.28 -8.65 16.19
CA THR A 197 -18.36 -7.51 17.11
C THR A 197 -19.11 -6.34 16.45
N LEU A 198 -18.82 -6.04 15.18
CA LEU A 198 -19.51 -4.96 14.47
C LEU A 198 -21.00 -5.25 14.29
N ALA A 199 -21.36 -6.50 13.99
CA ALA A 199 -22.76 -6.92 13.88
C ALA A 199 -23.49 -6.76 15.22
N ALA A 200 -22.87 -7.15 16.34
CA ALA A 200 -23.43 -6.96 17.67
C ALA A 200 -23.66 -5.48 18.01
N LEU A 201 -22.69 -4.61 17.72
CA LEU A 201 -22.84 -3.16 17.92
C LEU A 201 -23.96 -2.55 17.06
N LYS A 202 -24.16 -3.04 15.83
CA LYS A 202 -25.23 -2.56 14.95
C LYS A 202 -26.62 -3.04 15.36
N ALA A 203 -26.71 -4.19 16.03
CA ALA A 203 -27.98 -4.77 16.47
C ALA A 203 -28.55 -4.10 17.73
N ASP A 204 -27.69 -3.45 18.52
CA ASP A 204 -28.06 -2.73 19.74
C ASP A 204 -28.14 -1.21 19.47
N PRO A 205 -29.35 -0.60 19.50
CA PRO A 205 -29.51 0.83 19.23
C PRO A 205 -28.86 1.73 20.29
N ASP A 206 -28.57 1.20 21.48
CA ASP A 206 -27.93 1.92 22.58
C ASP A 206 -26.40 1.71 22.61
N ALA A 207 -25.86 0.83 21.75
CA ALA A 207 -24.43 0.56 21.70
C ALA A 207 -23.63 1.71 21.04
N ALA A 208 -22.34 1.77 21.39
CA ALA A 208 -21.42 2.67 20.72
C ALA A 208 -21.32 2.34 19.22
N PRO A 209 -21.22 3.35 18.33
CA PRO A 209 -21.27 3.12 16.89
C PRO A 209 -20.02 2.41 16.35
N GLU A 210 -18.93 2.37 17.12
CA GLU A 210 -17.62 1.87 16.71
C GLU A 210 -16.81 1.38 17.92
N ARG A 211 -15.82 0.51 17.67
CA ARG A 211 -14.83 0.07 18.65
C ARG A 211 -13.42 0.11 18.07
N ALA A 212 -12.50 0.69 18.81
CA ALA A 212 -11.06 0.58 18.54
C ALA A 212 -10.48 -0.66 19.22
N PHE A 213 -9.43 -1.25 18.64
CA PHE A 213 -8.68 -2.36 19.20
C PHE A 213 -7.22 -2.33 18.74
N CYS A 214 -6.38 -3.12 19.42
CA CYS A 214 -4.97 -3.26 19.10
C CYS A 214 -4.70 -4.59 18.39
N VAL A 215 -3.75 -4.60 17.46
CA VAL A 215 -3.25 -5.82 16.80
C VAL A 215 -1.77 -5.96 17.10
N HIS A 216 -1.41 -6.98 17.89
CA HIS A 216 -0.03 -7.24 18.29
C HIS A 216 0.73 -8.07 17.25
N GLY A 217 2.07 -8.07 17.27
CA GLY A 217 2.87 -8.90 16.38
C GLY A 217 2.60 -8.63 14.89
N THR A 218 3.03 -7.47 14.38
CA THR A 218 2.76 -7.04 12.99
C THR A 218 4.02 -6.73 12.18
N MET A 219 5.13 -7.39 12.52
CA MET A 219 6.40 -7.24 11.81
C MET A 219 7.23 -8.54 11.86
N ALA A 220 6.73 -9.62 11.28
CA ALA A 220 7.31 -10.95 11.33
C ALA A 220 7.22 -11.67 9.96
N ALA A 221 7.88 -11.11 8.95
CA ALA A 221 8.02 -11.74 7.64
C ALA A 221 9.32 -12.56 7.56
N PRO A 222 9.30 -13.82 7.06
CA PRO A 222 10.51 -14.63 6.92
C PRO A 222 11.62 -13.98 6.08
N CYS A 223 11.26 -13.20 5.05
CA CYS A 223 12.20 -12.51 4.15
C CYS A 223 13.06 -11.42 4.84
N PHE A 224 12.68 -10.97 6.05
CA PHE A 224 13.52 -10.08 6.86
C PHE A 224 14.69 -10.82 7.49
N LEU A 225 14.57 -12.13 7.74
CA LEU A 225 15.59 -12.94 8.42
C LEU A 225 16.35 -13.86 7.47
N ASP A 226 15.72 -14.25 6.37
CA ASP A 226 16.30 -15.12 5.35
C ASP A 226 16.47 -14.36 4.02
N PRO A 227 17.71 -14.02 3.62
CA PRO A 227 17.96 -13.31 2.37
C PRO A 227 17.73 -14.16 1.12
N ALA A 228 17.54 -15.48 1.24
CA ALA A 228 17.22 -16.33 0.09
C ALA A 228 15.76 -16.22 -0.35
N ILE A 229 14.86 -15.77 0.53
CA ILE A 229 13.44 -15.56 0.22
C ILE A 229 13.29 -14.20 -0.46
N ASP A 230 12.86 -14.13 -1.73
CA ASP A 230 12.76 -12.86 -2.49
C ASP A 230 14.11 -12.11 -2.54
N PRO A 231 15.20 -12.68 -3.09
CA PRO A 231 16.55 -12.13 -2.96
C PRO A 231 16.69 -10.74 -3.58
N SER A 232 17.34 -9.81 -2.88
CA SER A 232 17.52 -8.42 -3.33
C SER A 232 18.74 -7.75 -2.69
N ASP A 233 18.98 -6.46 -2.98
CA ASP A 233 20.07 -5.66 -2.39
C ASP A 233 19.77 -5.19 -0.94
N ARG A 234 18.71 -5.73 -0.31
CA ARG A 234 18.33 -5.34 1.05
C ARG A 234 19.32 -5.88 2.09
N GLU A 235 19.48 -5.14 3.19
CA GLU A 235 20.25 -5.59 4.33
C GLU A 235 19.47 -6.68 5.10
N PRO A 236 20.01 -7.91 5.24
CA PRO A 236 19.36 -8.97 5.99
C PRO A 236 19.27 -8.63 7.48
N GLY A 237 18.19 -9.03 8.13
CA GLY A 237 17.94 -8.78 9.55
C GLY A 237 17.25 -7.44 9.83
N LEU A 238 16.88 -6.67 8.81
CA LEU A 238 16.18 -5.39 8.95
C LEU A 238 14.82 -5.40 8.24
N CYS A 239 13.88 -4.63 8.78
CA CYS A 239 12.71 -4.13 8.07
C CYS A 239 12.77 -2.60 7.95
N TYR A 240 11.82 -1.99 7.25
CA TYR A 240 11.83 -0.53 7.01
C TYR A 240 11.72 0.34 8.27
N LEU A 241 11.44 -0.26 9.44
CA LEU A 241 11.41 0.41 10.74
C LEU A 241 12.57 0.00 11.68
N GLY A 242 13.56 -0.75 11.18
CA GLY A 242 14.74 -1.19 11.93
C GLY A 242 14.71 -2.69 12.25
N ASP A 243 15.04 -3.06 13.49
CA ASP A 243 15.03 -4.44 13.94
C ASP A 243 13.59 -4.99 13.96
N PRO A 244 13.25 -5.99 13.12
CA PRO A 244 11.88 -6.45 12.98
C PRO A 244 11.37 -7.12 14.27
N LYS A 245 12.24 -7.71 15.12
CA LYS A 245 11.85 -8.25 16.43
C LYS A 245 11.34 -7.16 17.36
N VAL A 246 12.05 -6.03 17.41
CA VAL A 246 11.67 -4.89 18.26
C VAL A 246 10.37 -4.27 17.75
N VAL A 247 10.26 -4.08 16.43
CA VAL A 247 9.08 -3.47 15.81
C VAL A 247 7.84 -4.36 15.95
N ASN A 248 7.99 -5.68 15.89
CA ASN A 248 6.89 -6.64 15.98
C ASN A 248 6.04 -6.46 17.24
N ASP A 249 6.68 -6.17 18.37
CA ASP A 249 6.03 -5.89 19.65
C ASP A 249 5.93 -4.40 20.00
N GLY A 250 6.59 -3.55 19.22
CA GLY A 250 6.58 -2.10 19.37
C GLY A 250 5.25 -1.45 18.99
N PRO A 251 5.11 -0.14 19.30
CA PRO A 251 3.87 0.62 19.06
C PRO A 251 3.71 1.10 17.61
N VAL A 252 4.71 0.91 16.75
CA VAL A 252 4.78 1.51 15.40
C VAL A 252 4.48 0.52 14.26
N GLY A 253 4.16 -0.74 14.57
CA GLY A 253 3.82 -1.74 13.57
C GLY A 253 2.55 -1.39 12.78
N LEU A 254 2.39 -1.98 11.59
CA LEU A 254 1.18 -1.80 10.79
C LEU A 254 -0.07 -2.24 11.56
N ALA A 255 -1.19 -1.55 11.33
CA ALA A 255 -2.49 -1.83 11.94
C ALA A 255 -2.51 -1.90 13.48
N ARG A 256 -1.43 -1.43 14.15
CA ARG A 256 -1.26 -1.58 15.60
C ARG A 256 -2.46 -1.07 16.38
N PHE A 257 -3.04 0.05 15.92
CA PHE A 257 -4.28 0.61 16.41
C PHE A 257 -5.24 0.77 15.24
N THR A 258 -6.43 0.19 15.35
CA THR A 258 -7.44 0.22 14.29
C THR A 258 -8.86 0.19 14.87
N THR A 259 -9.85 0.59 14.09
CA THR A 259 -11.26 0.34 14.38
C THR A 259 -11.79 -0.87 13.62
N LEU A 260 -13.00 -1.33 13.95
CA LEU A 260 -13.65 -2.46 13.25
C LEU A 260 -13.83 -2.16 11.76
N ARG A 261 -14.39 -1.00 11.42
CA ARG A 261 -14.60 -0.58 10.02
C ARG A 261 -13.29 -0.40 9.26
N SER A 262 -12.32 0.21 9.94
CA SER A 262 -10.99 0.46 9.42
C SER A 262 -10.27 -0.86 9.09
N TRP A 263 -10.39 -1.88 9.96
CA TRP A 263 -9.88 -3.22 9.70
C TRP A 263 -10.48 -3.82 8.43
N LEU A 264 -11.81 -3.80 8.29
CA LEU A 264 -12.47 -4.38 7.11
C LEU A 264 -12.10 -3.65 5.81
N SER A 265 -11.93 -2.33 5.85
CA SER A 265 -11.59 -1.54 4.66
C SER A 265 -10.10 -1.60 4.29
N GLN A 266 -9.18 -1.68 5.25
CA GLN A 266 -7.73 -1.59 4.99
C GLN A 266 -6.96 -2.91 5.12
N TRP A 267 -7.33 -3.74 6.09
CA TRP A 267 -6.44 -4.74 6.67
C TRP A 267 -6.94 -6.18 6.52
N SER A 268 -8.26 -6.37 6.40
CA SER A 268 -8.84 -7.69 6.14
C SER A 268 -8.34 -8.26 4.83
N TYR A 269 -7.78 -9.47 4.89
CA TYR A 269 -7.24 -10.18 3.74
C TYR A 269 -8.29 -10.44 2.64
N ASP A 270 -9.49 -10.86 3.03
CA ASP A 270 -10.55 -11.25 2.09
C ASP A 270 -11.55 -10.11 1.78
N ASP A 271 -11.63 -9.07 2.61
CA ASP A 271 -12.69 -8.03 2.50
C ASP A 271 -12.20 -6.67 1.99
N SER A 272 -10.92 -6.34 2.17
CA SER A 272 -10.41 -5.04 1.70
C SER A 272 -10.50 -4.96 0.18
N ARG A 273 -11.11 -3.89 -0.33
CA ARG A 273 -11.29 -3.69 -1.78
C ARG A 273 -10.12 -3.00 -2.47
N ALA A 274 -9.19 -2.45 -1.69
CA ALA A 274 -7.94 -1.90 -2.20
C ALA A 274 -6.89 -3.00 -2.39
N ASP A 275 -7.30 -4.05 -3.10
CA ASP A 275 -6.47 -5.17 -3.51
C ASP A 275 -5.77 -4.81 -4.82
N GLY A 276 -4.50 -4.40 -4.74
CA GLY A 276 -3.78 -3.92 -5.91
C GLY A 276 -3.61 -4.99 -7.00
N LEU A 277 -3.57 -6.29 -6.69
CA LEU A 277 -3.48 -7.32 -7.73
C LEU A 277 -4.80 -7.42 -8.49
N GLY A 278 -5.91 -7.56 -7.77
CA GLY A 278 -7.24 -7.55 -8.37
C GLY A 278 -7.51 -6.26 -9.14
N ASN A 279 -7.26 -5.09 -8.54
CA ASN A 279 -7.48 -3.80 -9.19
C ASN A 279 -6.59 -3.64 -10.44
N ALA A 280 -5.31 -4.00 -10.40
CA ALA A 280 -4.41 -3.92 -11.56
C ALA A 280 -4.87 -4.80 -12.74
N SER A 281 -5.52 -5.93 -12.48
CA SER A 281 -6.01 -6.81 -13.55
C SER A 281 -7.17 -6.25 -14.38
N ARG A 282 -7.79 -5.15 -13.92
CA ARG A 282 -9.01 -4.59 -14.50
C ARG A 282 -8.87 -3.19 -15.08
N ILE A 283 -7.67 -2.61 -15.02
CA ILE A 283 -7.41 -1.27 -15.60
C ILE A 283 -6.94 -1.38 -17.04
N SER A 284 -7.09 -0.29 -17.80
CA SER A 284 -6.74 -0.25 -19.22
C SER A 284 -5.68 0.79 -19.58
N CYS A 285 -5.31 1.68 -18.66
CA CYS A 285 -4.31 2.72 -18.92
C CYS A 285 -2.87 2.20 -18.79
N PRO A 286 -1.89 2.80 -19.51
CA PRO A 286 -0.47 2.44 -19.41
C PRO A 286 0.07 2.46 -17.97
N VAL A 287 0.91 1.48 -17.63
CA VAL A 287 1.52 1.36 -16.29
C VAL A 287 3.04 1.35 -16.34
N LEU A 288 3.69 2.17 -15.52
CA LEU A 288 5.13 2.08 -15.23
C LEU A 288 5.34 1.64 -13.78
N ALA A 289 5.99 0.51 -13.57
CA ALA A 289 6.45 0.07 -12.26
C ALA A 289 7.96 0.32 -12.11
N ILE A 290 8.36 0.97 -11.02
CA ILE A 290 9.76 1.16 -10.64
C ILE A 290 9.98 0.53 -9.27
N ASN A 291 10.84 -0.48 -9.23
CA ASN A 291 11.26 -1.15 -8.02
C ASN A 291 12.59 -0.57 -7.49
N ASN A 292 12.75 -0.53 -6.17
CA ASN A 292 14.01 -0.21 -5.51
C ASN A 292 14.58 -1.48 -4.89
N THR A 293 15.76 -1.93 -5.30
CA THR A 293 16.22 -3.29 -4.97
C THR A 293 16.71 -3.44 -3.53
N ALA A 294 17.04 -2.35 -2.84
CA ALA A 294 17.42 -2.33 -1.42
C ALA A 294 16.27 -1.87 -0.51
N ASP A 295 15.04 -1.89 -1.00
CA ASP A 295 13.84 -1.54 -0.25
C ASP A 295 13.53 -2.57 0.86
N LEU A 296 13.35 -2.07 2.08
CA LEU A 296 13.06 -2.86 3.28
C LEU A 296 11.55 -2.97 3.61
N ALA A 297 10.69 -2.35 2.80
CA ALA A 297 9.23 -2.41 2.88
C ALA A 297 8.64 -3.09 1.64
N CYS A 298 8.99 -2.61 0.45
CA CYS A 298 8.43 -3.10 -0.81
C CYS A 298 9.50 -3.92 -1.53
N THR A 299 9.66 -5.18 -1.13
CA THR A 299 10.60 -6.11 -1.77
C THR A 299 10.28 -6.30 -3.27
N PRO A 300 11.24 -6.76 -4.09
CA PRO A 300 11.06 -6.87 -5.54
C PRO A 300 9.82 -7.65 -5.98
N SER A 301 9.43 -8.69 -5.23
CA SER A 301 8.22 -9.46 -5.54
C SER A 301 6.94 -8.62 -5.52
N HIS A 302 6.86 -7.51 -4.77
CA HIS A 302 5.68 -6.65 -4.82
C HIS A 302 5.53 -5.97 -6.18
N ALA A 303 6.61 -5.37 -6.69
CA ALA A 303 6.61 -4.72 -8.00
C ALA A 303 6.37 -5.75 -9.12
N GLN A 304 6.99 -6.92 -9.04
CA GLN A 304 6.78 -8.00 -10.02
C GLN A 304 5.33 -8.48 -10.02
N ARG A 305 4.74 -8.77 -8.85
CA ARG A 305 3.34 -9.21 -8.76
C ARG A 305 2.36 -8.16 -9.29
N LEU A 306 2.60 -6.87 -9.00
CA LEU A 306 1.78 -5.78 -9.56
C LEU A 306 1.92 -5.70 -11.08
N PHE A 307 3.14 -5.79 -11.61
CA PHE A 307 3.39 -5.81 -13.05
C PHE A 307 2.71 -7.00 -13.74
N ASP A 308 2.86 -8.20 -13.19
CA ASP A 308 2.24 -9.42 -13.73
C ASP A 308 0.72 -9.35 -13.71
N ALA A 309 0.15 -8.72 -12.68
CA ALA A 309 -1.30 -8.55 -12.53
C ALA A 309 -1.92 -7.61 -13.57
N VAL A 310 -1.18 -6.63 -14.11
CA VAL A 310 -1.71 -5.73 -15.15
C VAL A 310 -2.12 -6.54 -16.39
N GLY A 311 -3.40 -6.44 -16.76
CA GLY A 311 -4.06 -7.32 -17.74
C GLY A 311 -3.74 -7.06 -19.22
N HIS A 312 -2.83 -6.14 -19.53
CA HIS A 312 -2.44 -5.76 -20.89
C HIS A 312 -0.93 -5.56 -21.02
N ASP A 313 -0.46 -5.47 -22.27
CA ASP A 313 0.98 -5.36 -22.60
C ASP A 313 1.51 -3.93 -22.54
N ASP A 314 0.64 -2.91 -22.42
CA ASP A 314 1.09 -1.54 -22.16
C ASP A 314 1.54 -1.34 -20.70
N LYS A 315 2.64 -2.01 -20.35
CA LYS A 315 3.23 -1.98 -19.02
C LYS A 315 4.74 -2.10 -19.09
N GLU A 316 5.44 -1.43 -18.18
CA GLU A 316 6.89 -1.47 -18.07
C GLU A 316 7.31 -1.68 -16.62
N LEU A 317 8.36 -2.47 -16.39
CA LEU A 317 8.97 -2.68 -15.07
C LEU A 317 10.45 -2.35 -15.14
N HIS A 318 10.89 -1.44 -14.29
CA HIS A 318 12.29 -1.05 -14.14
C HIS A 318 12.74 -1.22 -12.70
N GLN A 319 14.04 -1.36 -12.48
CA GLN A 319 14.62 -1.49 -11.15
C GLN A 319 15.74 -0.48 -10.97
N VAL A 320 15.73 0.27 -9.87
CA VAL A 320 16.83 1.15 -9.46
C VAL A 320 17.69 0.40 -8.46
N LYS A 321 18.87 -0.01 -8.91
CA LYS A 321 19.74 -0.92 -8.16
C LYS A 321 20.38 -0.24 -6.96
N GLY A 322 20.19 -0.79 -5.76
CA GLY A 322 20.77 -0.33 -4.51
C GLY A 322 20.03 0.86 -3.86
N ALA A 323 18.91 1.29 -4.43
CA ALA A 323 18.06 2.30 -3.81
C ALA A 323 17.24 1.69 -2.67
N ASP A 324 17.14 2.39 -1.54
CA ASP A 324 16.19 2.09 -0.47
C ASP A 324 14.80 2.66 -0.78
N HIS A 325 13.82 2.43 0.11
CA HIS A 325 12.42 2.85 -0.09
C HIS A 325 12.25 4.36 -0.33
N TYR A 326 13.19 5.18 0.14
CA TYR A 326 13.13 6.64 0.13
C TYR A 326 14.35 7.30 -0.51
N TYR A 327 15.25 6.56 -1.17
CA TYR A 327 16.53 7.08 -1.67
C TYR A 327 17.37 7.82 -0.61
N LEU A 328 17.21 7.49 0.68
CA LEU A 328 17.85 8.22 1.78
C LEU A 328 19.36 7.94 1.87
N GLN A 329 19.75 6.67 1.71
CA GLN A 329 21.14 6.22 1.77
C GLN A 329 21.86 6.44 0.44
N ARG A 330 21.11 6.47 -0.67
CA ARG A 330 21.63 6.58 -2.04
C ARG A 330 20.87 7.63 -2.84
N ALA A 331 20.93 8.88 -2.37
CA ALA A 331 20.31 10.02 -3.04
C ALA A 331 20.85 10.25 -4.47
N ASP A 332 22.06 9.77 -4.76
CA ASP A 332 22.68 9.78 -6.09
C ASP A 332 21.93 8.93 -7.13
N LEU A 333 21.08 7.99 -6.69
CA LEU A 333 20.24 7.15 -7.56
C LEU A 333 18.89 7.80 -7.89
N LEU A 334 18.50 8.87 -7.20
CA LEU A 334 17.22 9.54 -7.43
C LEU A 334 17.06 10.09 -8.87
N PRO A 335 18.10 10.66 -9.51
CA PRO A 335 18.02 11.09 -10.90
C PRO A 335 17.73 9.96 -11.89
N GLU A 336 18.14 8.72 -11.60
CA GLU A 336 17.83 7.54 -12.44
C GLU A 336 16.32 7.29 -12.47
N ALA A 337 15.68 7.27 -11.29
CA ALA A 337 14.23 7.10 -11.16
C ALA A 337 13.45 8.23 -11.85
N VAL A 338 13.92 9.47 -11.72
CA VAL A 338 13.33 10.63 -12.42
C VAL A 338 13.45 10.47 -13.93
N GLY A 339 14.61 10.07 -14.43
CA GLY A 339 14.86 9.85 -15.85
C GLY A 339 13.93 8.79 -16.45
N LEU A 340 13.72 7.68 -15.74
CA LEU A 340 12.76 6.63 -16.15
C LEU A 340 11.33 7.18 -16.30
N VAL A 341 10.88 7.99 -15.33
CA VAL A 341 9.54 8.59 -15.38
C VAL A 341 9.44 9.61 -16.54
N GLN A 342 10.44 10.46 -16.74
CA GLN A 342 10.43 11.44 -17.83
C GLN A 342 10.47 10.80 -19.21
N ASP A 343 11.31 9.77 -19.40
CA ASP A 343 11.36 9.00 -20.64
C ASP A 343 10.01 8.35 -20.94
N TRP A 344 9.41 7.71 -19.93
CA TRP A 344 8.11 7.06 -20.09
C TRP A 344 7.01 8.07 -20.45
N ILE A 345 6.92 9.20 -19.74
CA ILE A 345 5.98 10.30 -20.06
C ILE A 345 6.17 10.76 -21.51
N SER A 346 7.41 11.00 -21.92
CA SER A 346 7.73 11.46 -23.27
C SER A 346 7.32 10.44 -24.34
N ARG A 347 7.67 9.15 -24.17
CA ARG A 347 7.32 8.08 -25.12
C ARG A 347 5.82 7.81 -25.21
N LYS A 348 5.07 8.04 -24.13
CA LYS A 348 3.61 7.90 -24.10
C LYS A 348 2.88 9.13 -24.64
N GLY A 349 3.59 10.23 -24.90
CA GLY A 349 3.00 11.47 -25.41
C GLY A 349 2.13 12.18 -24.37
N PHE A 350 2.49 12.03 -23.09
CA PHE A 350 1.87 12.75 -21.99
C PHE A 350 2.48 14.13 -21.81
#